data_AF-A0A2V1ZSL8-F1
#
_entry.id   AF-A0A2V1ZSL8-F1
#
_cell.length_a   1.000
_cell.length_b   1.000
_cell.length_c   1.000
_cell.angle_alpha   90.00
_cell.angle_beta   90.00
_cell.angle_gamma   90.00
#
_symmetry.space_group_name_H-M   'P 1'
#
loop_
_entity.id
_entity.type
_entity.pdbx_description
1 polymer ?
#
loop_
_entity_poly.entity_id
_entity_poly.type
_entity_poly.pdbx_seq_one_letter_code
_entity_poly.pdbx_strand_id
1 'polypeptide(L)'
;MNGIYYRNTQTNIPRWIDNLHERNALGYAYETDSHFVHIYGKNYDFNVISVGLTAIEGKSGSLRDWVIRVFGAQDVKPLQLPIGSSIENVWRPSLYYIQDIHDALKINAFEQRSAEQALRVLIEKLDDLLLYIEPDQNGLKSYGHKSRELLILACTEVENSWVSIFKNSGISPQNNRMFTTNDYVKLLSKARLNEFQITFKNYDDLRNFIPFSQWDVSQPTKSLKWYDSYNKTKHDRNSSFNEATLENVLDAVSANIAMFCARFSPFSLLNNNNTLSSLINQHFKISLIASDPSTYYIPKIELPADTRTDLLIYDCYEQKHNLAWNIVPLVL
;
A
#
# COMPACT_ATOMS: atom_id res chain seq x y z
N MET A 1 7.24 -14.85 17.39
CA MET A 1 7.33 -13.79 18.41
C MET A 1 6.69 -12.55 17.82
N ASN A 2 5.70 -11.95 18.50
CA ASN A 2 5.06 -10.73 18.00
C ASN A 2 5.87 -9.55 18.54
N GLY A 3 6.45 -8.76 17.64
CA GLY A 3 7.11 -7.52 18.04
C GLY A 3 6.10 -6.44 18.45
N ILE A 4 6.62 -5.26 18.72
CA ILE A 4 5.86 -4.08 19.11
C ILE A 4 6.11 -2.96 18.11
N TYR A 5 5.15 -2.04 18.02
CA TYR A 5 5.35 -0.74 17.40
C TYR A 5 4.98 0.38 18.37
N TYR A 6 5.52 1.57 18.15
CA TYR A 6 5.37 2.73 19.03
C TYR A 6 5.73 4.02 18.30
N ARG A 7 5.50 5.15 18.96
CA ARG A 7 6.00 6.46 18.54
C ARG A 7 7.35 6.74 19.22
N ASN A 8 8.34 7.11 18.43
CA ASN A 8 9.62 7.60 18.92
C ASN A 8 9.48 9.04 19.40
N THR A 9 10.08 9.38 20.55
CA THR A 9 10.14 10.77 21.05
C THR A 9 11.54 11.27 21.31
N GLN A 10 12.54 10.38 21.23
CA GLN A 10 13.96 10.72 21.29
C GLN A 10 14.78 9.67 20.51
N THR A 11 16.06 9.95 20.29
CA THR A 11 17.04 8.99 19.75
C THR A 11 18.31 9.07 20.58
N ASN A 12 18.48 8.18 21.56
CA ASN A 12 19.64 8.17 22.45
C ASN A 12 20.64 7.07 22.05
N ILE A 13 21.20 7.16 20.84
CA ILE A 13 22.20 6.21 20.35
C ILE A 13 23.58 6.88 20.41
N PRO A 14 24.59 6.28 21.08
CA PRO A 14 25.92 6.87 21.20
C PRO A 14 26.55 7.20 19.86
N ARG A 15 27.08 8.42 19.73
CA ARG A 15 27.79 8.92 18.52
C ARG A 15 26.93 8.90 17.24
N TRP A 16 25.61 9.05 17.39
CA TRP A 16 24.68 9.13 16.27
C TRP A 16 23.92 10.46 16.24
N ILE A 17 22.99 10.57 15.29
CA ILE A 17 22.14 11.75 15.11
C ILE A 17 20.96 11.68 16.09
N ASP A 18 20.89 12.65 17.01
CA ASP A 18 19.93 12.64 18.13
C ASP A 18 18.48 12.97 17.73
N ASN A 19 18.25 13.58 16.56
CA ASN A 19 16.93 14.02 16.11
C ASN A 19 16.28 13.12 15.04
N LEU A 20 16.78 11.90 14.87
CA LEU A 20 16.30 10.96 13.86
C LEU A 20 14.80 10.65 13.97
N HIS A 21 14.28 10.62 15.20
CA HIS A 21 12.87 10.44 15.54
C HIS A 21 11.95 11.53 14.96
N GLU A 22 12.45 12.74 14.67
CA GLU A 22 11.63 13.82 14.07
C GLU A 22 11.20 13.46 12.64
N ARG A 23 12.07 12.78 11.87
CA ARG A 23 11.79 12.33 10.50
C ARG A 23 11.33 10.88 10.43
N ASN A 24 11.54 10.11 11.50
CA ASN A 24 11.16 8.70 11.61
C ASN A 24 10.39 8.48 12.92
N ALA A 25 9.17 9.04 12.95
CA ALA A 25 8.35 9.09 14.15
C ALA A 25 7.84 7.72 14.62
N LEU A 26 7.87 6.68 13.78
CA LEU A 26 7.47 5.32 14.15
C LEU A 26 8.69 4.48 14.51
N GLY A 27 8.56 3.67 15.55
CA GLY A 27 9.54 2.65 15.94
C GLY A 27 8.90 1.27 15.94
N TYR A 28 9.66 0.29 15.46
CA TYR A 28 9.30 -1.11 15.47
C TYR A 28 10.37 -1.88 16.20
N ALA A 29 10.01 -2.76 17.13
CA ALA A 29 11.00 -3.49 17.88
C ALA A 29 10.61 -4.93 18.19
N TYR A 30 11.61 -5.78 18.30
CA TYR A 30 11.47 -7.16 18.69
C TYR A 30 12.79 -7.68 19.27
N GLU A 31 12.76 -8.95 19.64
CA GLU A 31 13.83 -9.66 20.32
C GLU A 31 14.36 -10.78 19.41
N THR A 32 15.68 -10.84 19.18
CA THR A 32 16.33 -12.05 18.60
C THR A 32 16.63 -13.05 19.71
N ASP A 33 17.57 -13.99 19.57
CA ASP A 33 17.99 -14.81 20.71
C ASP A 33 18.94 -14.04 21.66
N SER A 34 19.66 -13.05 21.14
CA SER A 34 20.75 -12.37 21.85
C SER A 34 20.60 -10.85 21.98
N HIS A 35 19.83 -10.21 21.10
CA HIS A 35 19.72 -8.74 21.02
C HIS A 35 18.27 -8.24 21.01
N PHE A 36 18.09 -7.00 21.47
CA PHE A 36 16.94 -6.18 21.10
C PHE A 36 17.22 -5.53 19.74
N VAL A 37 16.16 -5.39 18.94
CA VAL A 37 16.21 -4.80 17.61
C VAL A 37 15.19 -3.69 17.52
N HIS A 38 15.58 -2.54 17.00
CA HIS A 38 14.71 -1.41 16.67
C HIS A 38 14.89 -1.05 15.20
N ILE A 39 13.80 -0.82 14.49
CA ILE A 39 13.80 -0.32 13.12
C ILE A 39 12.97 0.95 13.06
N TYR A 40 13.54 1.98 12.44
CA TYR A 40 12.89 3.27 12.27
C TYR A 40 11.86 3.24 11.12
N GLY A 41 10.71 3.87 11.32
CA GLY A 41 9.68 4.05 10.31
C GLY A 41 9.19 5.48 10.20
N LYS A 42 8.78 5.85 8.99
CA LYS A 42 8.19 7.16 8.68
C LYS A 42 6.68 7.15 8.94
N ASN A 43 6.09 8.33 9.09
CA ASN A 43 4.64 8.54 9.25
C ASN A 43 4.05 9.45 8.14
N TYR A 44 4.71 9.52 6.99
CA TYR A 44 4.29 10.30 5.83
C TYR A 44 4.47 9.46 4.55
N ASP A 45 3.77 9.88 3.49
CA ASP A 45 3.67 9.21 2.19
C ASP A 45 3.30 7.73 2.34
N PHE A 46 4.25 6.80 2.24
CA PHE A 46 4.03 5.35 2.34
C PHE A 46 4.46 4.73 3.66
N ASN A 47 4.75 5.55 4.68
CA ASN A 47 5.16 5.10 6.01
C ASN A 47 6.33 4.10 5.98
N VAL A 48 7.29 4.35 5.07
CA VAL A 48 8.40 3.43 4.78
C VAL A 48 9.17 3.12 6.05
N ILE A 49 9.41 1.83 6.28
CA ILE A 49 10.33 1.34 7.31
C ILE A 49 11.75 1.32 6.72
N SER A 50 12.67 1.95 7.41
CA SER A 50 14.05 2.12 7.02
C SER A 50 14.87 0.90 7.46
N VAL A 51 14.81 -0.19 6.68
CA VAL A 51 15.43 -1.48 7.04
C VAL A 51 16.97 -1.42 7.21
N GLY A 52 17.64 -0.47 6.56
CA GLY A 52 19.08 -0.21 6.77
C GLY A 52 19.39 0.66 7.99
N LEU A 53 18.36 1.25 8.61
CA LEU A 53 18.47 2.09 9.80
C LEU A 53 17.94 1.31 11.01
N THR A 54 18.69 0.27 11.37
CA THR A 54 18.37 -0.62 12.48
C THR A 54 19.30 -0.31 13.65
N ALA A 55 18.76 -0.28 14.87
CA ALA A 55 19.53 -0.17 16.11
C ALA A 55 19.45 -1.49 16.87
N ILE A 56 20.58 -1.97 17.38
CA ILE A 56 20.68 -3.21 18.15
C ILE A 56 21.39 -2.96 19.49
N GLU A 57 21.00 -3.72 20.51
CA GLU A 57 21.69 -3.77 21.81
C GLU A 57 21.56 -5.18 22.37
N GLY A 58 22.60 -5.69 23.02
CA GLY A 58 22.55 -6.99 23.69
C GLY A 58 21.43 -7.02 24.73
N LYS A 59 20.65 -8.10 24.78
CA LYS A 59 19.48 -8.15 25.66
C LYS A 59 19.88 -8.09 27.14
N SER A 60 19.28 -7.14 27.83
CA SER A 60 19.28 -7.07 29.29
C SER A 60 17.99 -6.41 29.75
N GLY A 61 17.22 -7.10 30.60
CA GLY A 61 15.89 -6.66 31.02
C GLY A 61 14.81 -6.94 29.97
N SER A 62 13.81 -6.05 29.86
CA SER A 62 12.68 -6.21 28.93
C SER A 62 12.82 -5.33 27.69
N LEU A 63 12.29 -5.81 26.55
CA LEU A 63 12.21 -5.01 25.32
C LEU A 63 11.48 -3.68 25.53
N ARG A 64 10.44 -3.67 26.37
CA ARG A 64 9.65 -2.46 26.63
C ARG A 64 10.49 -1.39 27.33
N ASP A 65 11.23 -1.78 28.37
CA ASP A 65 12.08 -0.84 29.11
C ASP A 65 13.21 -0.32 28.22
N TRP A 66 13.77 -1.19 27.38
CA TRP A 66 14.77 -0.82 26.38
C TRP A 66 14.27 0.25 25.42
N VAL A 67 13.10 0.06 24.79
CA VAL A 67 12.58 1.03 23.82
C VAL A 67 12.16 2.36 24.46
N ILE A 68 11.67 2.34 25.70
CA ILE A 68 11.37 3.56 26.46
C ILE A 68 12.66 4.32 26.75
N ARG A 69 13.70 3.62 27.24
CA ARG A 69 15.00 4.23 27.58
C ARG A 69 15.69 4.84 26.35
N VAL A 70 15.75 4.10 25.24
CA VAL A 70 16.56 4.48 24.08
C VAL A 70 15.81 5.42 23.14
N PHE A 71 14.52 5.15 22.89
CA PHE A 71 13.73 5.85 21.86
C PHE A 71 12.58 6.68 22.41
N GLY A 72 12.38 6.69 23.74
CA GLY A 72 11.27 7.41 24.37
C GLY A 72 9.92 6.87 23.90
N ALA A 73 9.83 5.55 23.74
CA ALA A 73 8.67 4.90 23.15
C ALA A 73 7.35 5.26 23.85
N GLN A 74 6.40 5.80 23.09
CA GLN A 74 5.02 6.07 23.52
C GLN A 74 4.02 5.24 22.71
N ASP A 75 2.82 5.03 23.27
CA ASP A 75 1.73 4.27 22.62
C ASP A 75 2.13 2.85 22.19
N VAL A 76 3.00 2.20 22.97
CA VAL A 76 3.54 0.86 22.65
C VAL A 76 2.42 -0.18 22.54
N LYS A 77 2.28 -0.77 21.36
CA LYS A 77 1.24 -1.74 21.00
C LYS A 77 1.85 -2.95 20.28
N PRO A 78 1.21 -4.12 20.33
CA PRO A 78 1.69 -5.30 19.62
C PRO A 78 1.48 -5.18 18.10
N LEU A 79 2.37 -5.84 17.34
CA LEU A 79 2.16 -6.10 15.92
C LEU A 79 1.11 -7.20 15.71
N GLN A 80 0.33 -7.09 14.64
CA GLN A 80 -0.66 -8.10 14.24
C GLN A 80 -0.01 -9.30 13.55
N LEU A 81 1.07 -9.07 12.80
CA LEU A 81 1.80 -10.11 12.09
C LEU A 81 3.09 -10.49 12.82
N PRO A 82 3.49 -11.78 12.77
CA PRO A 82 4.79 -12.21 13.25
C PRO A 82 5.94 -11.50 12.53
N ILE A 83 7.05 -11.31 13.25
CA ILE A 83 8.31 -10.81 12.65
C ILE A 83 8.79 -11.78 11.56
N GLY A 84 9.20 -11.24 10.41
CA GLY A 84 9.66 -11.98 9.25
C GLY A 84 8.55 -12.55 8.39
N SER A 85 7.29 -12.16 8.60
CA SER A 85 6.17 -12.61 7.77
C SER A 85 5.64 -11.52 6.84
N SER A 86 5.27 -11.95 5.62
CA SER A 86 4.52 -11.17 4.64
C SER A 86 3.24 -11.91 4.27
N ILE A 87 2.31 -11.23 3.59
CA ILE A 87 1.13 -11.87 2.97
C ILE A 87 1.34 -11.84 1.46
N GLU A 88 1.19 -12.98 0.80
CA GLU A 88 1.34 -13.03 -0.66
C GLU A 88 0.35 -12.08 -1.37
N ASN A 89 0.77 -11.50 -2.50
CA ASN A 89 -0.01 -10.57 -3.30
C ASN A 89 -0.53 -9.29 -2.58
N VAL A 90 -0.11 -9.01 -1.35
CA VAL A 90 -0.51 -7.81 -0.61
C VAL A 90 0.73 -7.06 -0.14
N TRP A 91 0.95 -5.86 -0.67
CA TRP A 91 2.02 -5.00 -0.23
C TRP A 91 1.63 -4.26 1.05
N ARG A 92 2.57 -4.20 2.01
CA ARG A 92 2.54 -3.32 3.18
C ARG A 92 3.92 -2.68 3.37
N PRO A 93 4.00 -1.54 4.10
CA PRO A 93 5.27 -0.87 4.34
C PRO A 93 6.35 -1.78 4.96
N SER A 94 7.61 -1.40 4.70
CA SER A 94 8.89 -2.14 4.84
C SER A 94 9.40 -2.83 3.59
N LEU A 95 8.54 -3.31 2.71
CA LEU A 95 8.99 -3.84 1.42
C LEU A 95 9.27 -2.68 0.47
N TYR A 96 10.53 -2.26 0.41
CA TYR A 96 10.98 -1.10 -0.39
C TYR A 96 11.80 -1.50 -1.62
N TYR A 97 12.74 -2.43 -1.46
CA TYR A 97 13.61 -2.87 -2.55
C TYR A 97 12.88 -3.87 -3.46
N ILE A 98 13.06 -3.71 -4.77
CA ILE A 98 12.32 -4.44 -5.81
C ILE A 98 12.45 -5.96 -5.63
N GLN A 99 13.66 -6.46 -5.37
CA GLN A 99 13.89 -7.90 -5.21
C GLN A 99 13.11 -8.45 -4.00
N ASP A 100 13.20 -7.78 -2.84
CA ASP A 100 12.46 -8.19 -1.64
C ASP A 100 10.95 -8.12 -1.85
N ILE A 101 10.46 -7.10 -2.56
CA ILE A 101 9.04 -6.97 -2.93
C ILE A 101 8.60 -8.18 -3.77
N HIS A 102 9.38 -8.56 -4.78
CA HIS A 102 9.02 -9.66 -5.66
C HIS A 102 8.99 -11.00 -4.92
N ASP A 103 10.00 -11.25 -4.09
CA ASP A 103 10.13 -12.49 -3.35
C ASP A 103 9.06 -12.58 -2.25
N ALA A 104 8.90 -11.53 -1.44
CA ALA A 104 7.97 -11.52 -0.31
C ALA A 104 6.49 -11.58 -0.71
N LEU A 105 6.15 -11.10 -1.93
CA LEU A 105 4.78 -11.04 -2.43
C LEU A 105 4.48 -12.10 -3.49
N LYS A 106 5.48 -12.91 -3.91
CA LYS A 106 5.42 -13.85 -5.03
C LYS A 106 4.96 -13.20 -6.34
N ILE A 107 5.50 -12.02 -6.65
CA ILE A 107 5.10 -11.28 -7.85
C ILE A 107 5.58 -11.98 -9.11
N ASN A 108 4.64 -12.22 -10.03
CA ASN A 108 4.97 -12.56 -11.40
C ASN A 108 5.32 -11.28 -12.19
N ALA A 109 6.57 -11.17 -12.66
CA ALA A 109 7.05 -9.99 -13.37
C ALA A 109 6.35 -9.74 -14.72
N PHE A 110 5.84 -10.77 -15.39
CA PHE A 110 5.02 -10.57 -16.59
C PHE A 110 3.67 -9.95 -16.25
N GLU A 111 3.04 -10.44 -15.19
CA GLU A 111 1.77 -9.90 -14.73
C GLU A 111 1.89 -8.44 -14.28
N GLN A 112 2.92 -8.11 -13.50
CA GLN A 112 3.18 -6.73 -13.10
C GLN A 112 3.34 -5.81 -14.31
N ARG A 113 4.15 -6.19 -15.31
CA ARG A 113 4.33 -5.41 -16.54
C ARG A 113 3.03 -5.25 -17.33
N SER A 114 2.19 -6.28 -17.36
CA SER A 114 0.86 -6.19 -17.98
C SER A 114 -0.03 -5.19 -17.24
N ALA A 115 -0.01 -5.19 -15.91
CA ALA A 115 -0.74 -4.22 -15.09
C ALA A 115 -0.20 -2.80 -15.25
N GLU A 116 1.11 -2.62 -15.35
CA GLU A 116 1.76 -1.32 -15.66
C GLU A 116 1.28 -0.80 -17.02
N GLN A 117 1.25 -1.64 -18.05
CA GLN A 117 0.78 -1.24 -19.38
C GLN A 117 -0.71 -0.88 -19.39
N ALA A 118 -1.55 -1.65 -18.68
CA ALA A 118 -2.97 -1.33 -18.55
C ALA A 118 -3.18 0.02 -17.84
N LEU A 119 -2.48 0.25 -16.73
CA LEU A 119 -2.55 1.51 -15.98
C LEU A 119 -2.08 2.70 -16.82
N ARG A 120 -1.00 2.53 -17.60
CA ARG A 120 -0.52 3.55 -18.54
C ARG A 120 -1.60 3.95 -19.54
N VAL A 121 -2.28 2.98 -20.15
CA VAL A 121 -3.36 3.24 -21.12
C VAL A 121 -4.53 3.99 -20.47
N LEU A 122 -4.88 3.65 -19.22
CA LEU A 122 -5.94 4.36 -18.50
C LEU A 122 -5.57 5.82 -18.23
N ILE A 123 -4.32 6.08 -17.83
CA ILE A 123 -3.84 7.44 -17.54
C ILE A 123 -3.74 8.28 -18.82
N GLU A 124 -3.20 7.73 -19.91
CA GLU A 124 -3.13 8.44 -21.19
C GLU A 124 -4.52 8.78 -21.74
N LYS A 125 -5.50 7.88 -21.58
CA LYS A 125 -6.90 8.16 -21.93
C LYS A 125 -7.54 9.22 -21.02
N LEU A 126 -7.14 9.25 -19.74
CA LEU A 126 -7.60 10.28 -18.82
C LEU A 126 -7.04 11.64 -19.23
N ASP A 127 -5.76 11.72 -19.56
CA ASP A 127 -5.14 12.97 -20.02
C ASP A 127 -5.84 13.52 -21.27
N ASP A 128 -6.14 12.67 -22.26
CA ASP A 128 -6.93 13.06 -23.43
C ASP A 128 -8.31 13.61 -23.04
N LEU A 129 -9.01 12.97 -22.09
CA LEU A 129 -10.31 13.44 -21.61
C LEU A 129 -10.21 14.81 -20.92
N LEU A 130 -9.15 15.03 -20.15
CA LEU A 130 -8.89 16.27 -19.41
C LEU A 130 -8.49 17.45 -20.32
N LEU A 131 -8.14 17.21 -21.59
CA LEU A 131 -7.99 18.29 -22.58
C LEU A 131 -9.32 18.99 -22.91
N TYR A 132 -10.45 18.33 -22.66
CA TYR A 132 -11.78 18.84 -23.03
C TYR A 132 -12.68 19.14 -21.82
N ILE A 133 -12.40 18.52 -20.66
CA ILE A 133 -13.21 18.67 -19.45
C ILE A 133 -12.29 18.99 -18.28
N GLU A 134 -12.39 20.22 -17.78
CA GLU A 134 -11.68 20.66 -16.58
C GLU A 134 -12.22 19.88 -15.36
N PRO A 135 -11.38 19.29 -14.49
CA PRO A 135 -11.84 18.56 -13.32
C PRO A 135 -12.18 19.51 -12.15
N ASP A 136 -13.01 20.52 -12.42
CA ASP A 136 -13.61 21.41 -11.42
C ASP A 136 -14.99 20.88 -10.95
N GLN A 137 -15.67 21.63 -10.08
CA GLN A 137 -16.99 21.25 -9.57
C GLN A 137 -18.06 21.01 -10.66
N ASN A 138 -17.94 21.66 -11.82
CA ASN A 138 -18.86 21.51 -12.94
C ASN A 138 -18.45 20.34 -13.83
N GLY A 139 -17.18 20.29 -14.23
CA GLY A 139 -16.65 19.25 -15.10
C GLY A 139 -16.68 17.88 -14.46
N LEU A 140 -16.56 17.76 -13.14
CA LEU A 140 -16.81 16.52 -12.41
C LEU A 140 -18.19 15.91 -12.67
N LYS A 141 -19.21 16.74 -12.95
CA LYS A 141 -20.58 16.32 -13.27
C LYS A 141 -20.77 16.05 -14.77
N SER A 142 -19.85 16.50 -15.61
CA SER A 142 -19.91 16.26 -17.05
C SER A 142 -19.81 14.78 -17.34
N TYR A 143 -20.72 14.31 -18.18
CA TYR A 143 -20.78 12.93 -18.65
C TYR A 143 -20.79 12.88 -20.17
N GLY A 144 -20.35 11.77 -20.73
CA GLY A 144 -20.26 11.64 -22.17
C GLY A 144 -19.77 10.27 -22.62
N HIS A 145 -19.68 10.09 -23.94
CA HIS A 145 -19.26 8.81 -24.50
C HIS A 145 -17.83 8.45 -24.14
N LYS A 146 -16.94 9.45 -24.08
CA LYS A 146 -15.54 9.25 -23.69
C LYS A 146 -15.39 8.94 -22.20
N SER A 147 -16.11 9.65 -21.33
CA SER A 147 -16.18 9.31 -19.91
C SER A 147 -16.72 7.90 -19.70
N ARG A 148 -17.78 7.49 -20.42
CA ARG A 148 -18.33 6.13 -20.34
C ARG A 148 -17.34 5.07 -20.82
N GLU A 149 -16.67 5.31 -21.94
CA GLU A 149 -15.64 4.42 -22.48
C GLU A 149 -14.55 4.17 -21.43
N LEU A 150 -14.00 5.24 -20.86
CA LEU A 150 -12.94 5.14 -19.86
C LEU A 150 -13.42 4.56 -18.53
N LEU A 151 -14.64 4.90 -18.08
CA LEU A 151 -15.23 4.32 -16.87
C LEU A 151 -15.36 2.80 -16.99
N ILE A 152 -15.83 2.30 -18.13
CA ILE A 152 -15.96 0.85 -18.38
C ILE A 152 -14.58 0.19 -18.35
N LEU A 153 -13.61 0.75 -19.08
CA LEU A 153 -12.24 0.21 -19.12
C LEU A 153 -11.62 0.16 -17.73
N ALA A 154 -11.67 1.28 -16.99
CA ALA A 154 -11.11 1.37 -15.65
C ALA A 154 -11.77 0.38 -14.68
N CYS A 155 -13.10 0.24 -14.70
CA CYS A 155 -13.79 -0.70 -13.81
C CYS A 155 -13.46 -2.16 -14.16
N THR A 156 -13.35 -2.50 -15.44
CA THR A 156 -12.95 -3.85 -15.87
C THR A 156 -11.51 -4.16 -15.43
N GLU A 157 -10.58 -3.20 -15.46
CA GLU A 157 -9.21 -3.42 -14.95
C GLU A 157 -9.17 -3.59 -13.42
N VAL A 158 -10.04 -2.91 -12.67
CA VAL A 158 -10.19 -3.18 -11.23
C VAL A 158 -10.74 -4.60 -10.99
N GLU A 159 -11.76 -5.03 -11.74
CA GLU A 159 -12.30 -6.40 -11.66
C GLU A 159 -11.21 -7.44 -11.96
N ASN A 160 -10.43 -7.24 -13.02
CA ASN A 160 -9.31 -8.09 -13.38
C ASN A 160 -8.28 -8.17 -12.24
N SER A 161 -7.97 -7.04 -11.61
CA SER A 161 -7.03 -6.97 -10.48
C SER A 161 -7.52 -7.76 -9.27
N TRP A 162 -8.80 -7.62 -8.89
CA TRP A 162 -9.38 -8.40 -7.79
C TRP A 162 -9.39 -9.90 -8.09
N VAL A 163 -9.87 -10.28 -9.29
CA VAL A 163 -9.93 -11.68 -9.71
C VAL A 163 -8.53 -12.31 -9.73
N SER A 164 -7.52 -11.56 -10.18
CA SER A 164 -6.17 -12.10 -10.26
C SER A 164 -5.55 -12.35 -8.88
N ILE A 165 -5.76 -11.45 -7.91
CA ILE A 165 -5.34 -11.68 -6.52
C ILE A 165 -5.95 -12.98 -5.97
N PHE A 166 -7.24 -13.20 -6.20
CA PHE A 166 -7.91 -14.42 -5.73
C PHE A 166 -7.37 -15.69 -6.40
N LYS A 167 -7.22 -15.67 -7.74
CA LYS A 167 -6.69 -16.81 -8.49
C LYS A 167 -5.26 -17.15 -8.06
N ASN A 168 -4.39 -16.16 -7.93
CA ASN A 168 -2.99 -16.35 -7.53
C ASN A 168 -2.86 -16.86 -6.08
N SER A 169 -3.86 -16.58 -5.24
CA SER A 169 -3.92 -17.04 -3.85
C SER A 169 -4.72 -18.34 -3.68
N GLY A 170 -5.15 -18.99 -4.78
CA GLY A 170 -5.92 -20.24 -4.73
C GLY A 170 -7.32 -20.10 -4.10
N ILE A 171 -7.86 -18.88 -4.04
CA ILE A 171 -9.18 -18.59 -3.46
C ILE A 171 -10.26 -18.91 -4.51
N SER A 172 -11.29 -19.65 -4.13
CA SER A 172 -12.46 -19.92 -4.98
C SER A 172 -13.59 -18.90 -4.73
N PRO A 173 -14.42 -18.60 -5.75
CA PRO A 173 -15.59 -17.76 -5.56
C PRO A 173 -16.56 -18.35 -4.54
N GLN A 174 -17.18 -17.50 -3.70
CA GLN A 174 -18.12 -17.95 -2.67
C GLN A 174 -19.32 -18.73 -3.24
N ASN A 175 -19.76 -18.41 -4.46
CA ASN A 175 -20.88 -19.08 -5.13
C ASN A 175 -20.45 -20.27 -6.00
N ASN A 176 -19.17 -20.69 -5.97
CA ASN A 176 -18.57 -21.75 -6.78
C ASN A 176 -18.68 -21.57 -8.31
N ARG A 177 -19.02 -20.39 -8.81
CA ARG A 177 -19.20 -20.11 -10.24
C ARG A 177 -18.32 -18.97 -10.73
N MET A 178 -18.47 -17.79 -10.13
CA MET A 178 -17.77 -16.58 -10.53
C MET A 178 -17.62 -15.64 -9.34
N PHE A 179 -16.52 -14.91 -9.30
CA PHE A 179 -16.36 -13.86 -8.31
C PHE A 179 -17.38 -12.75 -8.53
N THR A 180 -17.87 -12.21 -7.43
CA THR A 180 -18.83 -11.10 -7.39
C THR A 180 -18.32 -10.03 -6.45
N THR A 181 -19.01 -8.89 -6.39
CA THR A 181 -18.69 -7.84 -5.40
C THR A 181 -18.72 -8.32 -3.96
N ASN A 182 -19.51 -9.36 -3.64
CA ASN A 182 -19.49 -10.01 -2.32
C ASN A 182 -18.16 -10.71 -2.02
N ASP A 183 -17.43 -11.14 -3.05
CA ASP A 183 -16.07 -11.66 -2.91
C ASP A 183 -15.06 -10.52 -2.87
N TYR A 184 -15.14 -9.59 -3.83
CA TYR A 184 -14.19 -8.48 -4.00
C TYR A 184 -14.06 -7.63 -2.73
N VAL A 185 -15.17 -7.31 -2.06
CA VAL A 185 -15.18 -6.43 -0.88
C VAL A 185 -14.34 -6.96 0.29
N LYS A 186 -14.10 -8.28 0.35
CA LYS A 186 -13.27 -8.88 1.39
C LYS A 186 -11.81 -8.44 1.28
N LEU A 187 -11.35 -8.00 0.10
CA LEU A 187 -10.01 -7.41 -0.07
C LEU A 187 -9.84 -6.08 0.65
N LEU A 188 -10.93 -5.36 0.95
CA LEU A 188 -10.87 -4.06 1.61
C LEU A 188 -10.02 -4.11 2.88
N SER A 189 -10.32 -5.04 3.79
CA SER A 189 -9.61 -5.18 5.05
C SER A 189 -8.28 -5.91 4.90
N LYS A 190 -8.19 -6.87 3.98
CA LYS A 190 -6.99 -7.70 3.78
C LYS A 190 -5.85 -6.95 3.11
N ALA A 191 -6.17 -6.17 2.08
CA ALA A 191 -5.22 -5.33 1.36
C ALA A 191 -5.24 -3.85 1.80
N ARG A 192 -6.04 -3.53 2.82
CA ARG A 192 -6.15 -2.18 3.41
C ARG A 192 -6.43 -1.10 2.36
N LEU A 193 -7.31 -1.42 1.42
CA LEU A 193 -7.54 -0.62 0.22
C LEU A 193 -8.06 0.79 0.53
N ASN A 194 -8.74 0.97 1.67
CA ASN A 194 -9.24 2.24 2.16
C ASN A 194 -8.13 3.19 2.69
N GLU A 195 -6.89 2.71 2.83
CA GLU A 195 -5.77 3.55 3.25
C GLU A 195 -5.13 4.31 2.07
N PHE A 196 -5.36 3.90 0.82
CA PHE A 196 -4.72 4.52 -0.34
C PHE A 196 -5.45 5.79 -0.75
N GLN A 197 -4.72 6.91 -0.69
CA GLN A 197 -5.16 8.22 -1.14
C GLN A 197 -4.39 8.64 -2.40
N ILE A 198 -5.14 9.10 -3.41
CA ILE A 198 -4.62 9.64 -4.66
C ILE A 198 -5.00 11.13 -4.72
N THR A 199 -4.00 11.98 -4.89
CA THR A 199 -4.16 13.42 -5.09
C THR A 199 -3.72 13.76 -6.50
N PHE A 200 -4.54 14.49 -7.26
CA PHE A 200 -4.16 15.03 -8.56
C PHE A 200 -3.46 16.37 -8.35
N LYS A 201 -2.17 16.45 -8.66
CA LYS A 201 -1.32 17.60 -8.29
C LYS A 201 -1.52 18.84 -9.15
N ASN A 202 -2.13 18.68 -10.32
CA ASN A 202 -2.30 19.76 -11.27
C ASN A 202 -3.57 20.58 -11.00
N TYR A 203 -4.36 20.24 -9.97
CA TYR A 203 -5.66 20.84 -9.69
C TYR A 203 -5.82 21.11 -8.19
N ASP A 204 -5.72 22.37 -7.78
CA ASP A 204 -5.67 22.77 -6.36
C ASP A 204 -6.98 22.55 -5.59
N ASP A 205 -8.13 22.75 -6.25
CA ASP A 205 -9.47 22.63 -5.64
C ASP A 205 -10.11 21.25 -5.82
N LEU A 206 -9.39 20.31 -6.43
CA LEU A 206 -9.88 18.96 -6.64
C LEU A 206 -9.70 18.13 -5.37
N ARG A 207 -10.77 17.45 -4.94
CA ARG A 207 -10.73 16.60 -3.75
C ARG A 207 -9.68 15.50 -3.87
N ASN A 208 -9.19 15.03 -2.74
CA ASN A 208 -8.44 13.78 -2.68
C ASN A 208 -9.36 12.57 -2.97
N PHE A 209 -8.83 11.58 -3.66
CA PHE A 209 -9.55 10.36 -4.04
C PHE A 209 -9.11 9.21 -3.14
N ILE A 210 -10.06 8.65 -2.38
CA ILE A 210 -9.86 7.46 -1.54
C ILE A 210 -10.90 6.44 -2.03
N PRO A 211 -10.62 5.76 -3.16
CA PRO A 211 -11.65 5.12 -3.99
C PRO A 211 -12.41 3.99 -3.29
N PHE A 212 -11.83 3.42 -2.24
CA PHE A 212 -12.39 2.33 -1.45
C PHE A 212 -12.85 2.74 -0.05
N SER A 213 -12.81 4.03 0.30
CA SER A 213 -13.15 4.52 1.66
C SER A 213 -14.59 4.21 2.09
N GLN A 214 -15.52 4.17 1.13
CA GLN A 214 -16.95 3.93 1.37
C GLN A 214 -17.37 2.49 1.06
N TRP A 215 -16.43 1.59 0.75
CA TRP A 215 -16.80 0.23 0.35
C TRP A 215 -17.36 -0.57 1.52
N ASP A 216 -18.64 -0.95 1.44
CA ASP A 216 -19.37 -1.62 2.52
C ASP A 216 -19.72 -3.06 2.13
N VAL A 217 -19.35 -4.01 2.98
CA VAL A 217 -19.65 -5.45 2.86
C VAL A 217 -21.17 -5.71 2.81
N SER A 218 -22.00 -4.86 3.41
CA SER A 218 -23.45 -5.02 3.42
C SER A 218 -24.11 -4.72 2.08
N GLN A 219 -23.48 -3.89 1.25
CA GLN A 219 -23.97 -3.44 -0.06
C GLN A 219 -22.78 -3.23 -1.02
N PRO A 220 -22.01 -4.28 -1.35
CA PRO A 220 -20.66 -4.12 -1.91
C PRO A 220 -20.62 -3.54 -3.32
N THR A 221 -21.70 -3.67 -4.10
CA THR A 221 -21.82 -2.97 -5.39
C THR A 221 -22.21 -1.50 -5.18
N LYS A 222 -23.31 -1.24 -4.45
CA LYS A 222 -23.91 0.09 -4.33
C LYS A 222 -23.08 1.08 -3.53
N SER A 223 -22.31 0.58 -2.57
CA SER A 223 -21.45 1.40 -1.72
C SER A 223 -20.23 1.98 -2.45
N LEU A 224 -19.83 1.37 -3.58
CA LEU A 224 -18.87 1.94 -4.52
C LEU A 224 -19.59 2.68 -5.65
N LYS A 225 -19.84 3.98 -5.45
CA LYS A 225 -20.59 4.83 -6.41
C LYS A 225 -20.11 4.69 -7.85
N TRP A 226 -18.80 4.77 -8.08
CA TRP A 226 -18.21 4.67 -9.43
C TRP A 226 -18.43 3.29 -10.07
N TYR A 227 -18.39 2.21 -9.27
CA TYR A 227 -18.62 0.85 -9.73
C TYR A 227 -20.11 0.55 -9.99
N ASP A 228 -21.00 1.04 -9.12
CA ASP A 228 -22.45 1.00 -9.35
C ASP A 228 -22.85 1.75 -10.63
N SER A 229 -22.26 2.93 -10.83
CA SER A 229 -22.45 3.76 -12.03
C SER A 229 -21.96 3.05 -13.30
N TYR A 230 -20.80 2.38 -13.23
CA TYR A 230 -20.33 1.51 -14.30
C TYR A 230 -21.33 0.40 -14.62
N ASN A 231 -21.84 -0.32 -13.62
CA ASN A 231 -22.81 -1.40 -13.85
C ASN A 231 -24.11 -0.87 -14.48
N LYS A 232 -24.63 0.26 -14.00
CA LYS A 232 -25.82 0.91 -14.58
C LYS A 232 -25.57 1.33 -16.03
N THR A 233 -24.48 2.03 -16.32
CA THR A 233 -24.16 2.49 -17.68
C THR A 233 -23.87 1.34 -18.65
N LYS A 234 -23.43 0.18 -18.15
CA LYS A 234 -23.22 -1.06 -18.91
C LYS A 234 -24.53 -1.77 -19.26
N HIS A 235 -25.43 -1.92 -18.30
CA HIS A 235 -26.66 -2.72 -18.45
C HIS A 235 -27.88 -1.90 -18.90
N ASP A 236 -27.95 -0.63 -18.56
CA ASP A 236 -29.07 0.27 -18.89
C ASP A 236 -28.55 1.64 -19.38
N ARG A 237 -27.88 1.61 -20.54
CA ARG A 237 -27.29 2.82 -21.14
C ARG A 237 -28.32 3.93 -21.37
N ASN A 238 -29.55 3.59 -21.76
CA ASN A 238 -30.53 4.60 -22.17
C ASN A 238 -31.02 5.43 -20.98
N SER A 239 -31.21 4.82 -19.81
CA SER A 239 -31.65 5.54 -18.61
C SER A 239 -30.49 6.12 -17.80
N SER A 240 -29.31 5.50 -17.87
CA SER A 240 -28.21 5.76 -16.93
C SER A 240 -26.96 6.36 -17.59
N PHE A 241 -27.04 6.87 -18.83
CA PHE A 241 -25.89 7.47 -19.50
C PHE A 241 -25.27 8.64 -18.72
N ASN A 242 -26.10 9.38 -17.99
CA ASN A 242 -25.69 10.50 -17.13
C ASN A 242 -24.81 10.08 -15.95
N GLU A 243 -24.79 8.80 -15.58
CA GLU A 243 -23.92 8.27 -14.51
C GLU A 243 -22.46 8.11 -14.98
N ALA A 244 -22.18 8.24 -16.29
CA ALA A 244 -20.83 8.20 -16.83
C ALA A 244 -20.08 9.53 -16.65
N THR A 245 -20.03 10.04 -15.42
CA THR A 245 -19.43 11.34 -15.09
C THR A 245 -17.90 11.29 -15.03
N LEU A 246 -17.25 12.43 -15.20
CA LEU A 246 -15.80 12.57 -14.96
C LEU A 246 -15.44 12.18 -13.52
N GLU A 247 -16.26 12.54 -12.52
CA GLU A 247 -16.01 12.13 -11.13
C GLU A 247 -15.87 10.62 -10.98
N ASN A 248 -16.81 9.85 -11.55
CA ASN A 248 -16.78 8.38 -11.50
C ASN A 248 -15.57 7.83 -12.25
N VAL A 249 -15.14 8.48 -13.34
CA VAL A 249 -13.91 8.12 -14.05
C VAL A 249 -12.67 8.33 -13.17
N LEU A 250 -12.55 9.48 -12.50
CA LEU A 250 -11.41 9.80 -11.64
C LEU A 250 -11.33 8.84 -10.44
N ASP A 251 -12.47 8.51 -9.82
CA ASP A 251 -12.51 7.49 -8.75
C ASP A 251 -12.09 6.11 -9.29
N ALA A 252 -12.56 5.69 -10.47
CA ALA A 252 -12.20 4.38 -11.05
C ALA A 252 -10.73 4.29 -11.49
N VAL A 253 -10.15 5.36 -12.04
CA VAL A 253 -8.71 5.39 -12.35
C VAL A 253 -7.88 5.40 -11.06
N SER A 254 -8.29 6.17 -10.06
CA SER A 254 -7.66 6.16 -8.72
C SER A 254 -7.73 4.77 -8.08
N ALA A 255 -8.84 4.04 -8.27
CA ALA A 255 -9.00 2.66 -7.81
C ALA A 255 -7.97 1.71 -8.45
N ASN A 256 -7.66 1.89 -9.74
CA ASN A 256 -6.61 1.11 -10.40
C ASN A 256 -5.21 1.43 -9.84
N ILE A 257 -4.91 2.70 -9.56
CA ILE A 257 -3.64 3.11 -8.91
C ILE A 257 -3.53 2.47 -7.51
N ALA A 258 -4.59 2.56 -6.70
CA ALA A 258 -4.64 1.96 -5.37
C ALA A 258 -4.47 0.43 -5.42
N MET A 259 -5.17 -0.25 -6.35
CA MET A 259 -5.03 -1.69 -6.55
C MET A 259 -3.62 -2.09 -6.98
N PHE A 260 -3.00 -1.32 -7.88
CA PHE A 260 -1.61 -1.55 -8.27
C PHE A 260 -0.68 -1.45 -7.08
N CYS A 261 -0.78 -0.36 -6.31
CA CYS A 261 0.07 -0.15 -5.14
C CYS A 261 -0.12 -1.23 -4.07
N ALA A 262 -1.38 -1.61 -3.80
CA ALA A 262 -1.72 -2.63 -2.83
C ALA A 262 -1.21 -4.02 -3.22
N ARG A 263 -0.98 -4.27 -4.51
CA ARG A 263 -0.55 -5.58 -5.01
C ARG A 263 0.95 -5.68 -5.31
N PHE A 264 1.50 -4.67 -5.98
CA PHE A 264 2.84 -4.68 -6.55
C PHE A 264 3.81 -3.70 -5.88
N SER A 265 3.37 -3.01 -4.82
CA SER A 265 4.02 -1.83 -4.22
C SER A 265 3.87 -0.55 -5.06
N PRO A 266 3.98 0.63 -4.43
CA PRO A 266 3.99 1.90 -5.15
C PRO A 266 5.33 2.18 -5.85
N PHE A 267 6.41 1.50 -5.49
CA PHE A 267 7.77 1.94 -5.85
C PHE A 267 8.10 1.74 -7.33
N SER A 268 7.52 0.75 -8.01
CA SER A 268 7.70 0.62 -9.47
C SER A 268 7.00 1.75 -10.24
N LEU A 269 5.94 2.33 -9.67
CA LEU A 269 5.26 3.51 -10.24
C LEU A 269 6.02 4.81 -10.00
N LEU A 270 6.80 4.90 -8.91
CA LEU A 270 7.40 6.16 -8.47
C LEU A 270 8.89 6.27 -8.78
N ASN A 271 9.62 5.17 -8.65
CA ASN A 271 11.09 5.16 -8.66
C ASN A 271 11.67 4.67 -9.99
N ASN A 272 10.87 4.03 -10.84
CA ASN A 272 11.34 3.61 -12.15
C ASN A 272 11.59 4.82 -13.05
N ASN A 273 12.43 4.65 -14.06
CA ASN A 273 12.73 5.68 -15.07
C ASN A 273 12.07 5.30 -16.40
N ASN A 274 10.73 5.21 -16.43
CA ASN A 274 9.97 4.87 -17.62
C ASN A 274 8.81 5.86 -17.86
N THR A 275 8.06 5.66 -18.95
CA THR A 275 6.94 6.55 -19.33
C THR A 275 5.83 6.55 -18.28
N LEU A 276 5.46 5.38 -17.75
CA LEU A 276 4.40 5.28 -16.74
C LEU A 276 4.80 6.02 -15.46
N SER A 277 6.02 5.83 -14.97
CA SER A 277 6.46 6.51 -13.75
C SER A 277 6.54 8.02 -13.94
N SER A 278 6.91 8.48 -15.15
CA SER A 278 6.88 9.90 -15.49
C SER A 278 5.46 10.47 -15.45
N LEU A 279 4.47 9.78 -16.03
CA LEU A 279 3.06 10.17 -15.96
C LEU A 279 2.55 10.16 -14.51
N ILE A 280 2.86 9.10 -13.74
CA ILE A 280 2.48 9.02 -12.32
C ILE A 280 3.04 10.22 -11.55
N ASN A 281 4.35 10.47 -11.69
CA ASN A 281 5.05 11.55 -11.00
C ASN A 281 4.72 12.94 -11.53
N GLN A 282 4.10 13.08 -12.70
CA GLN A 282 3.59 14.37 -13.17
C GLN A 282 2.22 14.64 -12.58
N HIS A 283 1.29 13.69 -12.67
CA HIS A 283 -0.12 13.92 -12.40
C HIS A 283 -0.53 13.67 -10.94
N PHE A 284 0.13 12.74 -10.25
CA PHE A 284 -0.38 12.20 -8.99
C PHE A 284 0.61 12.35 -7.83
N LYS A 285 0.05 12.53 -6.62
CA LYS A 285 0.68 12.14 -5.35
C LYS A 285 -0.11 10.97 -4.80
N ILE A 286 0.59 9.92 -4.38
CA ILE A 286 0.00 8.71 -3.80
C ILE A 286 0.53 8.58 -2.38
N SER A 287 -0.35 8.31 -1.42
CA SER A 287 0.03 8.15 -0.02
C SER A 287 -0.91 7.21 0.73
N LEU A 288 -0.49 6.78 1.92
CA LEU A 288 -1.30 6.06 2.88
C LEU A 288 -1.85 7.04 3.92
N ILE A 289 -3.17 6.99 4.14
CA ILE A 289 -3.86 7.76 5.18
C ILE A 289 -4.40 6.83 6.26
N ALA A 290 -4.41 7.30 7.51
CA ALA A 290 -4.92 6.56 8.67
C ALA A 290 -4.43 5.09 8.73
N SER A 291 -3.21 4.85 8.23
CA SER A 291 -2.67 3.51 8.05
C SER A 291 -2.34 2.87 9.38
N ASP A 292 -2.74 1.61 9.58
CA ASP A 292 -2.50 0.88 10.82
C ASP A 292 -1.05 0.32 10.86
N PRO A 293 -0.15 0.90 11.67
CA PRO A 293 1.26 0.48 11.70
C PRO A 293 1.44 -0.95 12.23
N SER A 294 0.45 -1.49 12.94
CA SER A 294 0.51 -2.86 13.46
C SER A 294 0.46 -3.93 12.37
N THR A 295 0.11 -3.54 11.14
CA THR A 295 -0.05 -4.43 9.97
C THR A 295 1.14 -4.45 9.03
N TYR A 296 2.20 -3.69 9.33
CA TYR A 296 3.36 -3.59 8.45
C TYR A 296 4.23 -4.83 8.58
N TYR A 297 4.97 -5.16 7.52
CA TYR A 297 5.88 -6.29 7.53
C TYR A 297 7.18 -5.87 8.19
N ILE A 298 7.67 -6.61 9.19
CA ILE A 298 8.93 -6.30 9.86
C ILE A 298 9.93 -7.40 9.51
N PRO A 299 11.09 -7.07 8.92
CA PRO A 299 12.07 -8.08 8.56
C PRO A 299 12.56 -8.78 9.82
N LYS A 300 12.80 -10.09 9.71
CA LYS A 300 13.51 -10.84 10.75
C LYS A 300 15.00 -10.81 10.42
N ILE A 301 15.83 -10.63 11.43
CA ILE A 301 17.29 -10.64 11.28
C ILE A 301 17.91 -11.80 12.05
N GLU A 302 19.05 -12.26 11.56
CA GLU A 302 19.95 -13.19 12.24
C GLU A 302 21.32 -12.52 12.41
N LEU A 303 21.73 -12.31 13.66
CA LEU A 303 22.99 -11.61 13.97
C LEU A 303 24.12 -12.64 14.17
N PRO A 304 25.35 -12.36 13.71
CA PRO A 304 26.53 -13.17 14.01
C PRO A 304 26.74 -13.38 15.52
N ALA A 305 27.32 -14.52 15.90
CA ALA A 305 27.53 -14.87 17.31
C ALA A 305 28.44 -13.90 18.07
N ASP A 306 29.36 -13.23 17.36
CA ASP A 306 30.32 -12.24 17.86
C ASP A 306 29.81 -10.80 17.75
N THR A 307 28.51 -10.61 17.46
CA THR A 307 27.90 -9.28 17.42
C THR A 307 28.06 -8.59 18.77
N ARG A 308 28.54 -7.34 18.72
CA ARG A 308 28.73 -6.49 19.89
C ARG A 308 27.42 -6.25 20.63
N THR A 309 27.51 -6.19 21.95
CA THR A 309 26.36 -6.07 22.85
C THR A 309 26.04 -4.64 23.27
N ASP A 310 26.93 -3.67 23.01
CA ASP A 310 26.63 -2.26 23.27
C ASP A 310 25.65 -1.69 22.24
N LEU A 311 24.98 -0.57 22.55
CA LEU A 311 23.99 0.03 21.68
C LEU A 311 24.64 0.68 20.45
N LEU A 312 24.30 0.19 19.25
CA LEU A 312 24.78 0.75 17.99
C LEU A 312 23.73 0.74 16.87
N ILE A 313 23.96 1.57 15.85
CA ILE A 313 23.33 1.40 14.53
C ILE A 313 24.03 0.25 13.79
N TYR A 314 23.23 -0.58 13.13
CA TYR A 314 23.68 -1.74 12.41
C TYR A 314 22.85 -1.90 11.13
N ASP A 315 23.46 -1.75 9.96
CA ASP A 315 22.75 -1.91 8.69
C ASP A 315 22.59 -3.41 8.36
N CYS A 316 21.53 -4.04 8.87
CA CYS A 316 21.24 -5.45 8.60
C CYS A 316 21.06 -5.76 7.11
N TYR A 317 20.69 -4.76 6.30
CA TYR A 317 20.47 -4.94 4.88
C TYR A 317 21.79 -5.03 4.12
N GLU A 318 22.70 -4.06 4.35
CA GLU A 318 24.05 -4.08 3.77
C GLU A 318 24.85 -5.31 4.21
N GLN A 319 24.72 -5.70 5.47
CA GLN A 319 25.37 -6.89 6.02
C GLN A 319 24.72 -8.21 5.58
N LYS A 320 23.59 -8.18 4.86
CA LYS A 320 22.84 -9.36 4.39
C LYS A 320 22.40 -10.30 5.52
N HIS A 321 22.01 -9.73 6.65
CA HIS A 321 21.56 -10.45 7.85
C HIS A 321 20.03 -10.51 7.99
N ASN A 322 19.29 -9.95 7.03
CA ASN A 322 17.86 -10.18 6.93
C ASN A 322 17.60 -11.63 6.48
N LEU A 323 16.72 -12.32 7.21
CA LEU A 323 16.25 -13.64 6.84
C LEU A 323 15.17 -13.54 5.75
N ALA A 324 15.03 -14.62 4.98
CA ALA A 324 13.96 -14.75 4.00
C ALA A 324 12.58 -14.65 4.66
N TRP A 325 11.62 -14.05 3.95
CA TRP A 325 10.25 -13.89 4.42
C TRP A 325 9.53 -15.24 4.53
N ASN A 326 8.84 -15.45 5.65
CA ASN A 326 7.82 -16.47 5.78
C ASN A 326 6.52 -15.95 5.14
N ILE A 327 6.31 -16.32 3.87
CA ILE A 327 5.19 -15.85 3.06
C ILE A 327 3.91 -16.60 3.45
N VAL A 328 2.96 -15.89 4.04
CA VAL A 328 1.67 -16.42 4.44
C VAL A 328 0.68 -16.33 3.27
N PRO A 329 -0.10 -17.39 2.98
CA PRO A 329 -1.16 -17.32 1.97
C PRO A 329 -2.19 -16.25 2.29
N LEU A 330 -2.71 -15.58 1.25
CA LEU A 330 -3.83 -14.66 1.44
C LEU A 330 -5.10 -15.46 1.73
N VAL A 331 -5.76 -15.15 2.83
CA VAL A 331 -7.04 -15.75 3.23
C VAL A 331 -8.12 -14.69 3.37
N LEU A 332 -9.34 -15.00 2.93
CA LEU A 332 -10.49 -14.09 2.94
C LEU A 332 -11.08 -13.83 4.32
#